data_AF-A0A944CC12-F1
#
_entry.id   AF-A0A944CC12-F1
#
_cell.length_a   1.000
_cell.length_b   1.000
_cell.length_c   1.000
_cell.angle_alpha   90.00
_cell.angle_beta   90.00
_cell.angle_gamma   90.00
#
_symmetry.space_group_name_H-M   'P 1'
#
loop_
_entity.id
_entity.type
_entity.pdbx_description
1 polymer ?
#
loop_
_entity_poly.entity_id
_entity_poly.type
_entity_poly.pdbx_seq_one_letter_code
_entity_poly.pdbx_strand_id
1 'polypeptide(L)'
;MSLCMMAARLMAVRALQGRTLVDENVLDSEIGALSLDERGQLAVSKSSRFIAVYTDEADASPGQDGNRRFLENGKVVFRFEIGITSAMVIEEDDPDHPGRKMQSAVSGIPFTDGSSEIYLDLVDRQVMSALMDPANEAADIFRGLTGSVLKIDRQRAAGNDSHQRIAARQIALTVELLSDPASEEQIQPKTPFGRFLAMLEAGTNDDQRLAGLIRAEVHPGTNDWTSTQERLGLARSELTALGIGPDVEGADETSADIFEIVVEGHGTEVVD
;
A
#
# COMPACT_ATOMS: atom_id res chain seq x y z
N MET A 1 10.10 -6.57 4.66
CA MET A 1 9.01 -5.57 4.58
C MET A 1 9.54 -4.37 3.84
N SER A 2 8.72 -3.80 2.96
CA SER A 2 9.11 -2.75 2.02
C SER A 2 8.70 -1.35 2.48
N LEU A 3 9.42 -0.32 2.02
CA LEU A 3 9.08 1.09 2.23
C LEU A 3 7.80 1.50 1.49
N CYS A 4 7.68 1.15 0.19
CA CYS A 4 6.46 1.44 -0.58
C CYS A 4 5.24 0.73 0.00
N MET A 5 5.41 -0.47 0.56
CA MET A 5 4.33 -1.25 1.18
C MET A 5 3.83 -0.59 2.46
N MET A 6 4.76 -0.13 3.32
CA MET A 6 4.44 0.67 4.49
C MET A 6 3.73 1.97 4.10
N ALA A 7 4.29 2.70 3.13
CA ALA A 7 3.73 3.97 2.65
C ALA A 7 2.30 3.79 2.14
N ALA A 8 2.07 2.81 1.27
CA ALA A 8 0.74 2.53 0.73
C ALA A 8 -0.26 2.18 1.83
N ARG A 9 0.13 1.35 2.80
CA ARG A 9 -0.75 1.00 3.93
C ARG A 9 -1.12 2.21 4.78
N LEU A 10 -0.13 3.05 5.15
CA LEU A 10 -0.37 4.28 5.91
C LEU A 10 -1.27 5.25 5.13
N MET A 11 -1.08 5.37 3.82
CA MET A 11 -1.94 6.20 2.97
C MET A 11 -3.34 5.65 2.84
N ALA A 12 -3.52 4.32 2.78
CA ALA A 12 -4.84 3.70 2.83
C ALA A 12 -5.55 4.03 4.17
N VAL A 13 -4.86 3.93 5.31
CA VAL A 13 -5.43 4.29 6.62
C VAL A 13 -5.87 5.75 6.64
N ARG A 14 -4.98 6.68 6.29
CA ARG A 14 -5.29 8.13 6.24
C ARG A 14 -6.39 8.47 5.24
N ALA A 15 -6.47 7.72 4.14
CA ALA A 15 -7.51 7.90 3.15
C ALA A 15 -8.90 7.51 3.67
N LEU A 16 -9.00 6.61 4.65
CA LEU A 16 -10.26 6.14 5.21
C LEU A 16 -10.72 6.93 6.44
N GLN A 17 -9.77 7.47 7.21
CA GLN A 17 -10.05 8.28 8.40
C GLN A 17 -10.99 9.45 8.09
N GLY A 18 -12.06 9.55 8.87
CA GLY A 18 -13.09 10.59 8.78
C GLY A 18 -13.97 10.53 7.53
N ARG A 19 -13.88 9.47 6.72
CA ARG A 19 -14.56 9.35 5.41
C ARG A 19 -15.48 8.15 5.28
N THR A 20 -15.67 7.41 6.37
CA THR A 20 -16.53 6.23 6.44
C THR A 20 -17.38 6.27 7.71
N LEU A 21 -18.36 5.38 7.84
CA LEU A 21 -19.20 5.26 9.05
C LEU A 21 -18.43 4.78 10.32
N VAL A 22 -17.13 4.46 10.20
CA VAL A 22 -16.27 4.20 11.38
C VAL A 22 -15.52 5.45 11.85
N ASP A 23 -15.78 6.61 11.23
CA ASP A 23 -15.14 7.89 11.52
C ASP A 23 -13.60 7.78 11.52
N GLU A 24 -12.96 8.14 12.63
CA GLU A 24 -11.49 8.12 12.80
C GLU A 24 -10.93 6.74 13.18
N ASN A 25 -11.78 5.75 13.48
CA ASN A 25 -11.35 4.47 14.02
C ASN A 25 -10.87 3.49 12.94
N VAL A 26 -9.85 3.91 12.21
CA VAL A 26 -9.12 3.12 11.21
C VAL A 26 -7.77 2.71 11.80
N LEU A 27 -7.51 1.42 11.86
CA LEU A 27 -6.39 0.81 12.56
C LEU A 27 -5.30 0.42 11.55
N ASP A 28 -4.05 0.80 11.81
CA ASP A 28 -2.90 0.39 11.00
C ASP A 28 -2.27 -0.89 11.55
N SER A 29 -2.07 -1.88 10.67
CA SER A 29 -1.31 -3.10 10.93
C SER A 29 -1.85 -3.98 12.06
N GLU A 30 -3.12 -3.80 12.41
CA GLU A 30 -3.76 -4.65 13.42
C GLU A 30 -4.33 -5.92 12.79
N ILE A 31 -3.52 -6.97 12.81
CA ILE A 31 -3.91 -8.31 12.36
C ILE A 31 -4.74 -8.99 13.44
N GLY A 32 -5.84 -9.62 13.03
CA GLY A 32 -6.71 -10.35 13.95
C GLY A 32 -7.61 -9.43 14.78
N ALA A 33 -7.89 -8.21 14.31
CA ALA A 33 -8.98 -7.40 14.84
C ALA A 33 -10.32 -8.17 14.77
N LEU A 34 -10.43 -9.04 13.75
CA LEU A 34 -11.35 -10.17 13.69
C LEU A 34 -10.59 -11.46 14.00
N SER A 35 -10.63 -11.95 15.23
CA SER A 35 -9.98 -13.21 15.62
C SER A 35 -11.00 -14.29 15.96
N LEU A 36 -10.57 -15.55 15.99
CA LEU A 36 -11.35 -16.60 16.65
C LEU A 36 -10.92 -16.69 18.11
N ASP A 37 -11.88 -16.80 19.03
CA ASP A 37 -11.60 -17.08 20.45
C ASP A 37 -11.15 -18.54 20.66
N GLU A 38 -10.84 -18.90 21.91
CA GLU A 38 -10.43 -20.27 22.29
C GLU A 38 -11.47 -21.36 21.93
N ARG A 39 -12.69 -20.95 21.59
CA ARG A 39 -13.81 -21.82 21.20
C ARG A 39 -14.08 -21.81 19.69
N GLY A 40 -13.22 -21.16 18.91
CA GLY A 40 -13.37 -21.05 17.46
C GLY A 40 -14.49 -20.09 17.03
N GLN A 41 -14.94 -19.20 17.91
CA GLN A 41 -15.98 -18.22 17.62
C GLN A 41 -15.35 -16.89 17.22
N LEU A 42 -15.96 -16.20 16.26
CA LEU A 42 -15.51 -14.85 15.90
C LEU A 42 -15.60 -13.94 17.13
N ALA A 43 -14.50 -13.26 17.43
CA ALA A 43 -14.35 -12.33 18.53
C ALA A 43 -13.77 -11.03 17.99
N VAL A 44 -14.25 -9.92 18.56
CA VAL A 44 -13.80 -8.58 18.22
C VAL A 44 -13.19 -7.97 19.47
N SER A 45 -11.91 -7.60 19.40
CA SER A 45 -11.16 -7.03 20.53
C SER A 45 -11.49 -5.55 20.81
N LYS A 46 -12.28 -4.92 19.93
CA LYS A 46 -12.54 -3.48 19.92
C LYS A 46 -13.84 -3.09 20.61
N SER A 47 -13.86 -1.87 21.16
CA SER A 47 -15.03 -1.26 21.80
C SER A 47 -15.84 -0.36 20.87
N SER A 48 -15.28 0.00 19.71
CA SER A 48 -15.91 0.84 18.68
C SER A 48 -15.82 0.17 17.31
N ARG A 49 -16.72 0.56 16.40
CA ARG A 49 -16.72 0.10 15.00
C ARG A 49 -15.41 0.50 14.35
N PHE A 50 -14.82 -0.36 13.54
CA PHE A 50 -13.47 -0.13 13.03
C PHE A 50 -13.30 -0.62 11.59
N ILE A 51 -12.24 -0.11 10.95
CA ILE A 51 -11.62 -0.72 9.79
C ILE A 51 -10.16 -1.00 10.16
N ALA A 52 -9.73 -2.26 10.16
CA ALA A 52 -8.32 -2.60 10.29
C ALA A 52 -7.69 -2.79 8.91
N VAL A 53 -6.57 -2.12 8.67
CA VAL A 53 -5.84 -2.15 7.39
C VAL A 53 -4.48 -2.77 7.60
N TYR A 54 -4.19 -3.86 6.91
CA TYR A 54 -2.88 -4.50 6.98
C TYR A 54 -2.48 -5.13 5.65
N THR A 55 -1.20 -5.45 5.52
CA THR A 55 -0.65 -6.18 4.37
C THR A 55 -0.48 -7.63 4.77
N ASP A 56 -0.93 -8.55 3.94
CA ASP A 56 -0.92 -9.99 4.23
C ASP A 56 0.11 -10.72 3.37
N GLU A 57 -0.28 -11.09 2.15
CA GLU A 57 0.59 -11.76 1.19
C GLU A 57 1.31 -10.74 0.31
N ALA A 58 2.58 -10.99 0.02
CA ALA A 58 3.36 -10.27 -0.98
C ALA A 58 4.20 -11.27 -1.78
N ASP A 59 4.14 -11.16 -3.10
CA ASP A 59 4.87 -12.01 -4.03
C ASP A 59 5.50 -11.17 -5.13
N ALA A 60 6.83 -11.25 -5.22
CA ALA A 60 7.59 -10.71 -6.31
C ALA A 60 8.28 -11.86 -7.03
N SER A 61 8.26 -11.84 -8.35
CA SER A 61 9.00 -12.77 -9.19
C SER A 61 10.12 -12.04 -9.94
N PRO A 62 11.11 -11.44 -9.23
CA PRO A 62 12.20 -10.73 -9.88
C PRO A 62 13.07 -11.74 -10.64
N GLY A 63 13.47 -11.40 -11.86
CA GLY A 63 14.54 -12.14 -12.54
C GLY A 63 14.12 -13.17 -13.60
N GLN A 64 13.00 -12.97 -14.30
CA GLN A 64 12.84 -13.58 -15.65
C GLN A 64 14.02 -13.20 -16.57
N ASP A 65 14.72 -12.10 -16.27
CA ASP A 65 15.86 -11.57 -17.03
C ASP A 65 17.23 -11.75 -16.32
N GLY A 66 17.31 -12.50 -15.22
CA GLY A 66 18.58 -12.79 -14.51
C GLY A 66 19.08 -11.72 -13.51
N ASN A 67 18.37 -10.61 -13.33
CA ASN A 67 18.71 -9.54 -12.36
C ASN A 67 18.24 -9.85 -10.94
N ARG A 68 18.95 -9.33 -9.92
CA ARG A 68 18.67 -9.53 -8.49
C ARG A 68 17.95 -8.30 -7.90
N ARG A 69 16.76 -8.01 -8.41
CA ARG A 69 15.96 -6.82 -8.06
C ARG A 69 15.31 -6.96 -6.67
N PHE A 70 16.11 -6.91 -5.61
CA PHE A 70 15.64 -7.12 -4.23
C PHE A 70 14.63 -6.08 -3.71
N LEU A 71 14.56 -4.91 -4.37
CA LEU A 71 13.63 -3.83 -4.02
C LEU A 71 12.28 -3.93 -4.75
N GLU A 72 12.08 -4.97 -5.57
CA GLU A 72 10.83 -5.19 -6.29
C GLU A 72 9.77 -5.80 -5.38
N ASN A 73 8.59 -5.18 -5.31
CA ASN A 73 7.49 -5.63 -4.45
C ASN A 73 6.51 -6.57 -5.15
N GLY A 74 6.32 -6.42 -6.46
CA GLY A 74 5.39 -7.24 -7.23
C GLY A 74 3.93 -7.10 -6.75
N LYS A 75 3.28 -8.23 -6.52
CA LYS A 75 1.87 -8.32 -6.11
C LYS A 75 1.76 -8.28 -4.59
N VAL A 76 0.93 -7.39 -4.07
CA VAL A 76 0.70 -7.26 -2.62
C VAL A 76 -0.80 -7.30 -2.33
N VAL A 77 -1.18 -8.00 -1.27
CA VAL A 77 -2.55 -8.07 -0.77
C VAL A 77 -2.73 -7.14 0.42
N PHE A 78 -3.53 -6.09 0.24
CA PHE A 78 -4.04 -5.25 1.31
C PHE A 78 -5.35 -5.83 1.83
N ARG A 79 -5.46 -6.04 3.14
CA ARG A 79 -6.67 -6.50 3.79
C ARG A 79 -7.32 -5.35 4.56
N PHE A 80 -8.63 -5.22 4.36
CA PHE A 80 -9.49 -4.32 5.11
C PHE A 80 -10.51 -5.17 5.88
N GLU A 81 -10.40 -5.17 7.20
CA GLU A 81 -11.33 -5.86 8.09
C GLU A 81 -12.28 -4.86 8.73
N ILE A 82 -13.57 -5.06 8.48
CA ILE A 82 -14.65 -4.22 8.98
C ILE A 82 -15.40 -5.02 10.04
N GLY A 83 -15.57 -4.44 11.23
CA GLY A 83 -16.29 -5.10 12.33
C GLY A 83 -17.30 -4.18 13.01
N ILE A 84 -18.47 -4.76 13.31
CA ILE A 84 -19.50 -4.16 14.15
C ILE A 84 -20.14 -5.20 15.07
N THR A 85 -20.43 -4.80 16.30
CA THR A 85 -21.18 -5.60 17.27
C THR A 85 -22.32 -4.80 17.87
N SER A 86 -23.26 -5.47 18.55
CA SER A 86 -24.33 -4.80 19.31
C SER A 86 -23.82 -3.87 20.43
N ALA A 87 -22.56 -3.99 20.85
CA ALA A 87 -21.94 -3.08 21.82
C ALA A 87 -21.42 -1.78 21.19
N MET A 88 -21.37 -1.69 19.86
CA MET A 88 -20.76 -0.57 19.11
C MET A 88 -21.81 0.35 18.46
N VAL A 89 -23.07 0.18 18.81
CA VAL A 89 -24.20 0.98 18.29
C VAL A 89 -24.28 2.33 18.99
N ILE A 90 -24.82 3.34 18.29
CA ILE A 90 -25.10 4.65 18.88
C ILE A 90 -26.55 4.68 19.38
N GLU A 91 -26.80 5.40 20.47
CA GLU A 91 -28.15 5.70 20.92
C GLU A 91 -28.61 7.04 20.33
N GLU A 92 -29.76 7.05 19.66
CA GLU A 92 -30.34 8.24 19.04
C GLU A 92 -31.88 8.25 19.20
N ASP A 93 -32.52 9.37 18.87
CA ASP A 93 -33.99 9.45 18.88
C ASP A 93 -34.58 8.63 17.73
N ASP A 94 -35.64 7.87 18.02
CA ASP A 94 -36.36 7.09 17.02
C ASP A 94 -37.18 8.05 16.12
N PRO A 95 -36.84 8.17 14.82
CA PRO A 95 -37.52 9.08 13.91
C PRO A 95 -38.98 8.67 13.65
N ASP A 96 -39.31 7.38 13.80
CA ASP A 96 -40.64 6.82 13.60
C ASP A 96 -41.49 6.88 14.88
N HIS A 97 -40.85 6.97 16.05
CA HIS A 97 -41.51 7.04 17.36
C HIS A 97 -40.95 8.17 18.26
N PRO A 98 -41.44 9.42 18.09
CA PRO A 98 -40.97 10.57 18.86
C PRO A 98 -41.00 10.33 20.38
N GLY A 99 -39.88 10.64 21.05
CA GLY A 99 -39.71 10.47 22.49
C GLY A 99 -39.20 9.09 22.91
N ARG A 100 -38.93 8.19 21.97
CA ARG A 100 -38.21 6.92 22.22
C ARG A 100 -36.77 7.03 21.74
N LYS A 101 -35.88 6.32 22.44
CA LYS A 101 -34.51 6.08 21.99
C LYS A 101 -34.43 4.77 21.23
N MET A 102 -33.58 4.73 20.21
CA MET A 102 -33.20 3.51 19.51
C MET A 102 -31.68 3.37 19.48
N GLN A 103 -31.24 2.13 19.30
CA GLN A 103 -29.85 1.81 19.02
C GLN A 103 -29.67 1.63 17.52
N SER A 104 -28.65 2.26 16.95
CA SER A 104 -28.45 2.29 15.51
C SER A 104 -26.99 2.06 15.13
N ALA A 105 -26.76 1.34 14.03
CA ALA A 105 -25.46 1.31 13.36
C ALA A 105 -25.38 2.33 12.22
N VAL A 106 -26.52 2.58 11.58
CA VAL A 106 -26.73 3.58 10.54
C VAL A 106 -27.80 4.52 11.08
N SER A 107 -27.51 5.83 11.10
CA SER A 107 -28.44 6.79 11.69
C SER A 107 -29.82 6.71 11.03
N GLY A 108 -30.87 6.71 11.86
CA GLY A 108 -32.25 6.53 11.44
C GLY A 108 -32.69 5.07 11.29
N ILE A 109 -31.83 4.08 11.51
CA ILE A 109 -32.14 2.65 11.30
C ILE A 109 -31.88 1.83 12.58
N PRO A 110 -32.93 1.20 13.16
CA PRO A 110 -32.77 0.34 14.33
C PRO A 110 -31.81 -0.83 14.09
N PHE A 111 -30.97 -1.12 15.09
CA PHE A 111 -29.98 -2.17 15.02
C PHE A 111 -30.60 -3.57 15.07
N THR A 112 -30.44 -4.29 13.97
CA THR A 112 -30.88 -5.66 13.70
C THR A 112 -29.82 -6.39 12.90
N ASP A 113 -29.96 -7.70 12.72
CA ASP A 113 -29.05 -8.48 11.86
C ASP A 113 -29.11 -8.02 10.39
N GLY A 114 -30.27 -7.54 9.94
CA GLY A 114 -30.40 -6.96 8.59
C GLY A 114 -29.67 -5.61 8.47
N SER A 115 -29.81 -4.74 9.47
CA SER A 115 -29.14 -3.43 9.44
C SER A 115 -27.63 -3.54 9.61
N SER A 116 -27.12 -4.57 10.30
CA SER A 116 -25.67 -4.78 10.44
C SER A 116 -25.04 -5.19 9.11
N GLU A 117 -25.72 -6.00 8.29
CA GLU A 117 -25.27 -6.29 6.91
C GLU A 117 -25.33 -5.04 6.01
N ILE A 118 -26.40 -4.24 6.11
CA ILE A 118 -26.49 -2.94 5.39
C ILE A 118 -25.33 -2.03 5.80
N TYR A 119 -25.02 -1.95 7.09
CA TYR A 119 -23.88 -1.21 7.60
C TYR A 119 -22.57 -1.68 6.95
N LEU A 120 -22.33 -2.99 6.90
CA LEU A 120 -21.14 -3.56 6.25
C LEU A 120 -21.09 -3.25 4.75
N ASP A 121 -22.22 -3.33 4.04
CA ASP A 121 -22.31 -2.98 2.62
C ASP A 121 -21.98 -1.50 2.36
N LEU A 122 -22.48 -0.61 3.23
CA LEU A 122 -22.20 0.83 3.15
C LEU A 122 -20.71 1.11 3.41
N VAL A 123 -20.13 0.52 4.47
CA VAL A 123 -18.71 0.73 4.78
C VAL A 123 -17.81 0.16 3.69
N ASP A 124 -18.10 -1.03 3.14
CA ASP A 124 -17.36 -1.61 2.00
C ASP A 124 -17.37 -0.65 0.80
N ARG A 125 -18.55 -0.12 0.44
CA ARG A 125 -18.69 0.87 -0.62
C ARG A 125 -17.91 2.16 -0.31
N GLN A 126 -17.93 2.62 0.93
CA GLN A 126 -17.20 3.81 1.38
C GLN A 126 -15.69 3.60 1.35
N VAL A 127 -15.18 2.42 1.70
CA VAL A 127 -13.76 2.08 1.59
C VAL A 127 -13.30 2.28 0.14
N MET A 128 -14.01 1.68 -0.81
CA MET A 128 -13.66 1.83 -2.23
C MET A 128 -13.79 3.29 -2.71
N SER A 129 -14.85 3.99 -2.28
CA SER A 129 -15.08 5.38 -2.67
C SER A 129 -13.99 6.32 -2.13
N ALA A 130 -13.57 6.14 -0.87
CA ALA A 130 -12.55 6.93 -0.22
C ALA A 130 -11.15 6.70 -0.84
N LEU A 131 -10.82 5.45 -1.21
CA LEU A 131 -9.56 5.13 -1.92
C LEU A 131 -9.53 5.66 -3.36
N MET A 132 -10.69 5.92 -3.98
CA MET A 132 -10.80 6.46 -5.34
C MET A 132 -11.06 7.97 -5.39
N ASP A 133 -11.20 8.63 -4.24
CA ASP A 133 -11.48 10.07 -4.20
C ASP A 133 -10.28 10.87 -4.75
N PRO A 134 -10.45 11.66 -5.83
CA PRO A 134 -9.39 12.52 -6.36
C PRO A 134 -9.12 13.76 -5.50
N ALA A 135 -10.06 14.17 -4.64
CA ALA A 135 -9.89 15.29 -3.72
C ALA A 135 -9.17 14.87 -2.42
N ASN A 136 -8.98 13.56 -2.20
CA ASN A 136 -8.28 13.02 -1.06
C ASN A 136 -6.81 12.77 -1.41
N GLU A 137 -5.91 13.61 -0.91
CA GLU A 137 -4.48 13.51 -1.20
C GLU A 137 -3.87 12.16 -0.78
N ALA A 138 -4.27 11.61 0.38
CA ALA A 138 -3.78 10.32 0.83
C ALA A 138 -4.24 9.19 -0.11
N ALA A 139 -5.49 9.24 -0.60
CA ALA A 139 -5.99 8.29 -1.57
C ALA A 139 -5.26 8.40 -2.91
N ASP A 140 -4.93 9.61 -3.33
CA ASP A 140 -4.17 9.86 -4.56
C ASP A 140 -2.75 9.30 -4.49
N ILE A 141 -2.07 9.48 -3.35
CA ILE A 141 -0.75 8.88 -3.11
C ILE A 141 -0.86 7.34 -3.06
N PHE A 142 -1.87 6.78 -2.38
CA PHE A 142 -2.12 5.34 -2.34
C PHE A 142 -2.26 4.76 -3.75
N ARG A 143 -3.09 5.38 -4.61
CA ARG A 143 -3.24 4.97 -6.02
C ARG A 143 -1.96 5.14 -6.82
N GLY A 144 -1.17 6.18 -6.54
CA GLY A 144 0.14 6.36 -7.17
C GLY A 144 1.14 5.27 -6.81
N LEU A 145 1.11 4.77 -5.58
CA LEU A 145 1.97 3.68 -5.11
C LEU A 145 1.48 2.30 -5.60
N THR A 146 0.18 2.15 -5.81
CA THR A 146 -0.48 0.92 -6.27
C THR A 146 -0.78 1.01 -7.77
N GLY A 147 0.21 0.64 -8.60
CA GLY A 147 0.18 0.85 -10.04
C GLY A 147 -1.03 0.24 -10.75
N SER A 148 -1.49 -0.95 -10.31
CA SER A 148 -2.70 -1.59 -10.85
C SER A 148 -3.46 -2.37 -9.77
N VAL A 149 -4.79 -2.43 -9.89
CA VAL A 149 -5.63 -3.32 -9.07
C VAL A 149 -5.84 -4.62 -9.84
N LEU A 150 -5.36 -5.72 -9.28
CA LEU A 150 -5.37 -7.04 -9.92
C LEU A 150 -6.58 -7.89 -9.51
N LYS A 151 -7.00 -7.78 -8.25
CA LYS A 151 -8.12 -8.54 -7.70
C LYS A 151 -8.74 -7.81 -6.52
N ILE A 152 -10.06 -7.91 -6.39
CA ILE A 152 -10.80 -7.51 -5.19
C ILE A 152 -11.65 -8.69 -4.75
N ASP A 153 -11.26 -9.32 -3.65
CA ASP A 153 -12.00 -10.41 -3.00
C ASP A 153 -12.76 -9.87 -1.79
N ARG A 154 -13.99 -10.35 -1.58
CA ARG A 154 -14.83 -9.94 -0.45
C ARG A 154 -15.36 -11.18 0.24
N GLN A 155 -15.11 -11.27 1.53
CA GLN A 155 -15.50 -12.41 2.34
C GLN A 155 -16.23 -11.94 3.58
N ARG A 156 -17.27 -12.67 3.95
CA ARG A 156 -17.85 -12.53 5.28
C ARG A 156 -16.90 -13.19 6.27
N ALA A 157 -16.53 -12.49 7.34
CA ALA A 157 -15.81 -13.13 8.42
C ALA A 157 -16.81 -14.01 9.18
N ALA A 158 -16.67 -15.33 9.07
CA ALA A 158 -17.63 -16.27 9.63
C ALA A 158 -17.33 -16.56 11.10
N GLY A 159 -18.35 -16.44 11.94
CA GLY A 159 -18.43 -17.06 13.27
C GLY A 159 -19.82 -17.65 13.43
N ASN A 160 -19.94 -18.98 13.38
CA ASN A 160 -21.24 -19.65 13.31
C ASN A 160 -21.96 -19.82 14.66
N ASP A 161 -21.40 -19.35 15.79
CA ASP A 161 -21.90 -19.80 17.09
C ASP A 161 -21.63 -18.85 18.29
N SER A 162 -21.47 -17.54 18.04
CA SER A 162 -21.29 -16.59 19.15
C SER A 162 -22.62 -16.08 19.70
N HIS A 163 -22.76 -16.05 21.04
CA HIS A 163 -23.87 -15.39 21.74
C HIS A 163 -23.90 -13.86 21.53
N GLN A 164 -22.87 -13.30 20.90
CA GLN A 164 -22.75 -11.89 20.55
C GLN A 164 -23.08 -11.71 19.07
N ARG A 165 -23.96 -10.77 18.72
CA ARG A 165 -24.23 -10.42 17.32
C ARG A 165 -23.01 -9.69 16.75
N ILE A 166 -22.13 -10.43 16.09
CA ILE A 166 -20.94 -9.92 15.41
C ILE A 166 -21.20 -10.00 13.92
N ALA A 167 -21.12 -8.86 13.25
CA ALA A 167 -21.14 -8.78 11.79
C ALA A 167 -19.78 -8.26 11.34
N ALA A 168 -19.14 -8.99 10.43
CA ALA A 168 -17.80 -8.67 9.98
C ALA A 168 -17.58 -8.99 8.50
N ARG A 169 -16.74 -8.19 7.87
CA ARG A 169 -16.37 -8.32 6.46
C ARG A 169 -14.88 -8.13 6.28
N GLN A 170 -14.30 -8.92 5.40
CA GLN A 170 -12.93 -8.76 4.95
C GLN A 170 -12.92 -8.46 3.46
N ILE A 171 -12.14 -7.45 3.07
CA ILE A 171 -11.83 -7.14 1.68
C ILE A 171 -10.35 -7.43 1.48
N ALA A 172 -10.02 -8.28 0.50
CA ALA A 172 -8.64 -8.48 0.06
C ALA A 172 -8.43 -7.81 -1.29
N LEU A 173 -7.64 -6.74 -1.30
CA LEU A 173 -7.28 -5.95 -2.46
C LEU A 173 -5.87 -6.34 -2.91
N THR A 174 -5.77 -7.12 -3.98
CA THR A 174 -4.49 -7.46 -4.61
C THR A 174 -4.13 -6.37 -5.61
N VAL A 175 -2.95 -5.78 -5.44
CA VAL A 175 -2.41 -4.73 -6.31
C VAL A 175 -1.01 -5.07 -6.77
N GLU A 176 -0.59 -4.43 -7.85
CA GLU A 176 0.82 -4.32 -8.20
C GLU A 176 1.40 -3.08 -7.52
N LEU A 177 2.44 -3.27 -6.72
CA LEU A 177 3.03 -2.21 -5.91
C LEU A 177 4.36 -1.74 -6.52
N LEU A 178 4.60 -0.43 -6.51
CA LEU A 178 5.89 0.13 -6.94
C LEU A 178 7.06 -0.47 -6.15
N SER A 179 8.22 -0.60 -6.81
CA SER A 179 9.47 -0.95 -6.15
C SER A 179 9.88 0.09 -5.12
N ASP A 180 10.64 -0.32 -4.12
CA ASP A 180 11.20 0.60 -3.13
C ASP A 180 12.26 1.52 -3.79
N PRO A 181 12.35 2.79 -3.36
CA PRO A 181 13.42 3.67 -3.81
C PRO A 181 14.78 3.15 -3.34
N ALA A 182 15.74 3.01 -4.25
CA ALA A 182 17.10 2.57 -3.93
C ALA A 182 17.95 3.71 -3.36
N SER A 183 17.76 4.93 -3.88
CA SER A 183 18.56 6.10 -3.50
C SER A 183 17.70 7.36 -3.38
N GLU A 184 18.22 8.37 -2.67
CA GLU A 184 17.50 9.62 -2.43
C GLU A 184 17.11 10.36 -3.73
N GLU A 185 17.95 10.25 -4.76
CA GLU A 185 17.71 10.84 -6.09
C GLU A 185 16.44 10.29 -6.77
N GLN A 186 16.04 9.06 -6.43
CA GLN A 186 14.81 8.46 -6.95
C GLN A 186 13.57 9.03 -6.25
N ILE A 187 13.74 9.66 -5.08
CA ILE A 187 12.64 10.26 -4.32
C ILE A 187 12.44 11.70 -4.76
N GLN A 188 11.95 11.87 -5.99
CA GLN A 188 11.59 13.18 -6.50
C GLN A 188 10.31 13.68 -5.81
N PRO A 189 10.18 14.97 -5.46
CA PRO A 189 9.03 15.48 -4.69
C PRO A 189 7.65 15.22 -5.30
N LYS A 190 7.56 15.04 -6.62
CA LYS A 190 6.31 14.80 -7.34
C LYS A 190 5.95 13.32 -7.51
N THR A 191 6.87 12.39 -7.22
CA THR A 191 6.55 10.95 -7.28
C THR A 191 5.64 10.59 -6.12
N PRO A 192 4.87 9.49 -6.20
CA PRO A 192 4.01 9.06 -5.11
C PRO A 192 4.74 8.92 -3.79
N PHE A 193 5.95 8.32 -3.80
CA PHE A 193 6.76 8.17 -2.59
C PHE A 193 7.31 9.51 -2.08
N GLY A 194 7.72 10.43 -2.97
CA GLY A 194 8.14 11.78 -2.58
C GLY A 194 7.01 12.59 -1.94
N ARG A 195 5.79 12.49 -2.47
CA ARG A 195 4.59 13.12 -1.90
C ARG A 195 4.22 12.53 -0.54
N PHE A 196 4.37 11.22 -0.37
CA PHE A 196 4.22 10.56 0.92
C PHE A 196 5.21 11.12 1.97
N LEU A 197 6.49 11.23 1.64
CA LEU A 197 7.48 11.83 2.55
C LEU A 197 7.14 13.28 2.87
N ALA A 198 6.77 14.08 1.87
CA ALA A 198 6.37 15.47 2.10
C ALA A 198 5.15 15.58 3.05
N MET A 199 4.18 14.65 2.93
CA MET A 199 3.04 14.58 3.84
C MET A 199 3.46 14.24 5.27
N LEU A 200 4.44 13.35 5.47
CA LEU A 200 4.97 13.04 6.80
C LEU A 200 5.76 14.22 7.38
N GLU A 201 6.60 14.86 6.57
CA GLU A 201 7.40 16.01 6.98
C GLU A 201 6.52 17.21 7.41
N ALA A 202 5.36 17.39 6.76
CA ALA A 202 4.37 18.40 7.12
C ALA A 202 3.43 17.97 8.27
N GLY A 203 3.52 16.73 8.73
CA GLY A 203 2.60 16.11 9.67
C GLY A 203 2.95 16.36 11.14
N THR A 204 2.59 15.39 11.98
CA THR A 204 2.86 15.41 13.43
C THR A 204 4.36 15.22 13.74
N ASN A 205 4.76 15.41 15.00
CA ASN A 205 6.13 15.10 15.43
C ASN A 205 6.50 13.62 15.20
N ASP A 206 5.54 12.71 15.33
CA ASP A 206 5.79 11.28 15.07
C ASP A 206 5.91 10.99 13.58
N ASP A 207 5.13 11.70 12.74
CA ASP A 207 5.27 11.63 11.28
C ASP A 207 6.64 12.12 10.82
N GLN A 208 7.12 13.25 11.37
CA GLN A 208 8.43 13.81 11.06
C GLN A 208 9.57 12.87 11.49
N ARG A 209 9.44 12.22 12.65
CA ARG A 209 10.40 11.18 13.07
C ARG A 209 10.39 9.99 12.12
N LEU A 210 9.21 9.53 11.71
CA LEU A 210 9.07 8.45 10.74
C LEU A 210 9.70 8.82 9.39
N ALA A 211 9.47 10.04 8.89
CA ALA A 211 10.12 10.53 7.67
C ALA A 211 11.65 10.50 7.79
N GLY A 212 12.20 10.92 8.94
CA GLY A 212 13.63 10.86 9.22
C GLY A 212 14.18 9.43 9.22
N LEU A 213 13.45 8.47 9.81
CA LEU A 213 13.82 7.05 9.78
C LEU A 213 13.79 6.49 8.36
N ILE A 214 12.76 6.82 7.57
CA ILE A 214 12.65 6.36 6.18
C ILE A 214 13.79 6.91 5.32
N ARG A 215 14.16 8.19 5.49
CA ARG A 215 15.30 8.77 4.76
C ARG A 215 16.62 8.11 5.15
N ALA A 216 16.79 7.71 6.40
CA ALA A 216 18.02 7.02 6.84
C ALA A 216 18.21 5.64 6.21
N GLU A 217 17.12 4.98 5.78
CA GLU A 217 17.15 3.69 5.08
C GLU A 217 17.44 3.82 3.58
N VAL A 218 17.46 5.04 3.04
CA VAL A 218 17.70 5.29 1.61
C VAL A 218 19.07 5.94 1.45
N HIS A 219 19.92 5.34 0.62
CA HIS A 219 21.29 5.84 0.47
C HIS A 219 21.33 7.20 -0.24
N PRO A 220 22.19 8.14 0.23
CA PRO A 220 22.46 9.36 -0.53
C PRO A 220 23.14 8.94 -1.84
N GLY A 221 22.57 9.34 -2.98
CA GLY A 221 23.13 9.06 -4.29
C GLY A 221 24.54 9.62 -4.37
N THR A 222 25.56 8.74 -4.36
CA THR A 222 26.95 9.16 -4.31
C THR A 222 27.59 9.16 -5.69
N ASN A 223 27.24 8.20 -6.56
CA ASN A 223 27.67 8.09 -7.96
C ASN A 223 26.64 7.29 -8.78
N ASP A 224 26.47 7.55 -10.08
CA ASP A 224 25.47 6.90 -10.95
C ASP A 224 25.53 5.36 -10.93
N TRP A 225 26.73 4.80 -10.77
CA TRP A 225 26.94 3.36 -10.79
C TRP A 225 26.51 2.64 -9.51
N THR A 226 26.56 3.29 -8.33
CA THR A 226 26.10 2.67 -7.07
C THR A 226 24.58 2.55 -7.07
N SER A 227 23.87 3.58 -7.55
CA SER A 227 22.41 3.50 -7.75
C SER A 227 22.02 2.41 -8.75
N THR A 228 22.82 2.21 -9.80
CA THR A 228 22.61 1.12 -10.77
C THR A 228 22.87 -0.25 -10.14
N GLN A 229 23.92 -0.35 -9.32
CA GLN A 229 24.27 -1.56 -8.59
C GLN A 229 23.15 -2.05 -7.68
N GLU A 230 22.62 -1.16 -6.84
CA GLU A 230 21.58 -1.48 -5.87
C GLU A 230 20.27 -1.87 -6.56
N ARG A 231 19.89 -1.11 -7.59
CA ARG A 231 18.66 -1.33 -8.36
C ARG A 231 18.62 -2.68 -9.06
N LEU A 232 19.76 -3.11 -9.60
CA LEU A 232 19.88 -4.36 -10.35
C LEU A 232 20.37 -5.54 -9.49
N GLY A 233 20.84 -5.25 -8.27
CA GLY A 233 21.48 -6.22 -7.36
C GLY A 233 22.74 -6.86 -7.97
N LEU A 234 23.52 -6.05 -8.69
CA LEU A 234 24.76 -6.50 -9.31
C LEU A 234 25.89 -6.56 -8.29
N ALA A 235 26.74 -7.58 -8.41
CA ALA A 235 28.03 -7.59 -7.74
C ALA A 235 28.97 -6.56 -8.40
N ARG A 236 29.93 -6.04 -7.63
CA ARG A 236 30.91 -5.06 -8.16
C ARG A 236 31.64 -5.59 -9.40
N SER A 237 32.00 -6.87 -9.41
CA SER A 237 32.66 -7.51 -10.56
C SER A 237 31.77 -7.57 -11.80
N GLU A 238 30.46 -7.74 -11.64
CA GLU A 238 29.50 -7.72 -12.76
C GLU A 238 29.37 -6.30 -13.32
N LEU A 239 29.33 -5.29 -12.46
CA LEU A 239 29.33 -3.88 -12.86
C LEU A 239 30.59 -3.47 -13.61
N THR A 240 31.75 -3.89 -13.11
CA THR A 240 33.04 -3.68 -13.81
C THR A 240 33.05 -4.38 -15.15
N ALA A 241 32.54 -5.61 -15.25
CA ALA A 241 32.46 -6.33 -16.52
C ALA A 241 31.53 -5.64 -17.54
N LEU A 242 30.50 -4.93 -17.07
CA LEU A 242 29.62 -4.10 -17.89
C LEU A 242 30.22 -2.73 -18.27
N GLY A 243 31.39 -2.37 -17.72
CA GLY A 243 32.00 -1.05 -17.93
C GLY A 243 31.27 0.10 -17.22
N ILE A 244 30.42 -0.22 -16.24
CA ILE A 244 29.65 0.78 -15.47
C ILE A 244 30.24 0.93 -14.06
N GLY A 245 31.20 0.07 -13.66
CA GLY A 245 31.79 0.08 -12.32
C GLY A 245 32.68 1.30 -12.03
N PRO A 246 33.14 1.48 -10.78
CA PRO A 246 34.06 2.56 -10.44
C PRO A 246 35.32 2.49 -11.28
N ASP A 247 35.84 3.65 -11.68
CA ASP A 247 37.13 3.76 -12.36
C ASP A 247 38.18 3.01 -11.55
N VAL A 248 38.86 2.08 -12.20
CA VAL A 248 39.94 1.32 -11.58
C VAL A 248 41.16 2.25 -11.58
N GLU A 249 41.54 2.78 -10.42
CA GLU A 249 42.80 3.54 -10.30
C GLU A 249 43.96 2.69 -10.85
N GLY A 250 44.57 3.17 -11.95
CA GLY A 250 45.69 2.49 -12.61
C GLY A 250 45.32 1.49 -13.70
N ALA A 251 44.06 1.40 -14.13
CA ALA A 251 43.77 0.84 -15.45
C ALA A 251 44.24 1.86 -16.48
N ASP A 252 45.23 1.47 -17.30
CA ASP A 252 45.58 2.22 -18.51
C ASP A 252 44.28 2.51 -19.26
N GLU A 253 43.98 3.80 -19.47
CA GLU A 253 42.99 4.26 -20.43
C GLU A 253 43.46 3.88 -21.84
N THR A 254 43.46 2.59 -22.16
CA THR A 254 43.24 2.17 -23.53
C THR A 254 41.74 2.07 -23.71
N SER A 255 41.09 3.23 -23.70
CA SER A 255 39.91 3.38 -24.55
C SER A 255 40.37 2.97 -25.93
N ALA A 256 39.94 1.80 -26.41
CA ALA A 256 40.04 1.52 -27.82
C ALA A 256 39.19 2.60 -28.48
N ASP A 257 39.84 3.65 -28.97
CA ASP A 257 39.22 4.64 -29.82
C ASP A 257 38.60 3.85 -30.99
N ILE A 258 37.27 3.74 -30.99
CA ILE A 258 36.53 3.18 -32.11
C ILE A 258 36.59 4.25 -33.20
N PHE A 259 37.64 4.21 -34.01
CA PHE A 259 37.86 5.19 -35.07
C PHE A 259 37.02 4.92 -36.32
N GLU A 260 36.43 3.73 -36.47
CA GLU A 260 35.70 3.39 -37.69
C GLU A 260 34.67 2.28 -37.47
N ILE A 261 33.40 2.57 -37.77
CA ILE A 261 32.36 1.57 -37.95
C ILE A 261 32.21 1.38 -39.46
N VAL A 262 32.79 0.31 -40.01
CA VAL A 262 32.57 -0.09 -41.40
C VAL A 262 31.26 -0.88 -41.46
N VAL A 263 30.21 -0.22 -41.95
CA VAL A 263 28.95 -0.90 -42.31
C VAL A 263 29.09 -1.41 -43.75
N GLU A 264 29.30 -2.71 -43.93
CA GLU A 264 29.25 -3.33 -45.26
C GLU A 264 27.80 -3.35 -45.76
N GLY A 265 27.42 -2.30 -46.50
CA GLY A 265 26.19 -2.26 -47.27
C GLY A 265 26.37 -3.04 -48.58
N HIS A 266 25.73 -4.20 -48.71
CA HIS A 266 25.52 -4.83 -50.01
C HIS A 266 24.63 -3.92 -50.88
N GLY A 267 25.26 -3.28 -51.86
CA GLY A 267 24.69 -2.21 -52.66
C GLY A 267 23.52 -2.62 -53.56
N THR A 268 22.75 -1.60 -53.93
CA THR A 268 22.05 -1.56 -55.21
C THR A 268 22.30 -0.18 -55.80
N GLU A 269 23.04 -0.14 -56.92
CA GLU A 269 23.19 1.06 -57.73
C GLU A 269 21.82 1.48 -58.27
N VAL A 270 21.43 2.72 -58.02
CA VAL A 270 20.37 3.39 -58.77
C VAL A 270 21.07 4.18 -59.87
N VAL A 271 20.90 3.70 -61.10
CA VAL A 271 21.28 4.42 -62.33
C VAL A 271 20.19 5.46 -62.60
N ASP A 272 20.62 6.70 -62.89
CA ASP A 272 19.78 7.84 -63.31
C ASP A 272 18.78 7.53 -64.44
#